data_AF-A0A955S2U5-F1
#
_entry.id   AF-A0A955S2U5-F1
#
_cell.length_a   1.000
_cell.length_b   1.000
_cell.length_c   1.000
_cell.angle_alpha   90.00
_cell.angle_beta   90.00
_cell.angle_gamma   90.00
#
_symmetry.space_group_name_H-M   'P 1'
#
loop_
_entity.id
_entity.type
_entity.pdbx_description
1 polymer ?
#
loop_
_entity_poly.entity_id
_entity_poly.type
_entity_poly.pdbx_seq_one_letter_code
_entity_poly.pdbx_strand_id
1 'polypeptide(L)'
;MEESSTVYCFANWKEREDGRGKEPDLPDFVEDYVCIWSNWDCPWAIFEVEVDEPEPELTLVSEDLETLLDSAQSYPPALALAVYELEQETPANRSGFDVHFCAVLRKYLENQSRAPYMLIESKEDEQGYLRRGEFVWAIRYFPETNEISWVSEDFQIYTNSAKDFNVNDEQIKRLTYDKSEN
;
A
#
# COMPACT_ATOMS: atom_id res chain seq x y z
N MET A 1 24.27 3.48 19.31
CA MET A 1 23.26 3.30 18.26
C MET A 1 21.99 3.10 19.01
N GLU A 2 21.22 4.17 19.15
CA GLU A 2 19.81 4.04 19.52
C GLU A 2 19.15 3.29 18.36
N GLU A 3 18.38 2.25 18.69
CA GLU A 3 17.63 1.49 17.68
C GLU A 3 16.39 2.31 17.39
N SER A 4 16.31 2.88 16.19
CA SER A 4 15.09 3.48 15.70
C SER A 4 14.01 2.40 15.58
N SER A 5 12.78 2.78 15.91
CA SER A 5 11.60 1.92 15.83
C SER A 5 10.63 2.49 14.80
N THR A 6 10.11 1.60 13.96
CA THR A 6 9.02 1.93 13.04
C THR A 6 7.69 1.82 13.78
N VAL A 7 6.83 2.83 13.66
CA VAL A 7 5.45 2.80 14.19
C VAL A 7 4.46 3.34 13.17
N TYR A 8 3.19 2.97 13.33
CA TYR A 8 2.11 3.49 12.48
C TYR A 8 1.19 4.44 13.24
N CYS A 9 0.86 5.57 12.62
CA CYS A 9 0.05 6.59 13.26
C CYS A 9 -0.95 7.25 12.30
N PHE A 10 -2.02 7.79 12.88
CA PHE A 10 -2.92 8.70 12.21
C PHE A 10 -2.37 10.12 12.29
N ALA A 11 -2.24 10.80 11.14
CA ALA A 11 -1.95 12.23 11.09
C ALA A 11 -3.01 12.95 10.26
N ASN A 12 -3.33 14.19 10.64
CA ASN A 12 -4.18 15.05 9.81
C ASN A 12 -3.38 15.63 8.65
N TRP A 13 -4.05 16.08 7.61
CA TRP A 13 -3.43 16.92 6.59
C TRP A 13 -3.39 18.39 7.03
N LYS A 14 -2.26 19.06 6.81
CA LYS A 14 -2.13 20.52 6.88
C LYS A 14 -1.76 21.10 5.51
N GLU A 15 -2.13 22.35 5.28
CA GLU A 15 -1.67 23.08 4.10
C GLU A 15 -0.18 23.39 4.25
N ARG A 16 0.59 23.19 3.18
CA ARG A 16 2.02 23.49 3.16
C ARG A 16 2.23 25.01 3.24
N GLU A 17 3.35 25.43 3.84
CA GLU A 17 3.69 26.86 3.95
C GLU A 17 3.81 27.56 2.59
N ASP A 18 4.19 26.83 1.54
CA ASP A 18 4.32 27.35 0.18
C ASP A 18 2.97 27.44 -0.58
N GLY A 19 1.89 26.95 0.04
CA GLY A 19 0.53 26.90 -0.52
C GLY A 19 0.37 25.90 -1.66
N ARG A 20 1.33 24.98 -1.88
CA ARG A 20 1.31 24.02 -2.97
C ARG A 20 0.96 22.62 -2.48
N GLY A 21 -0.26 22.50 -1.97
CA GLY A 21 -0.85 21.22 -1.58
C GLY A 21 -0.80 20.99 -0.08
N LYS A 22 -0.92 19.73 0.30
CA LYS A 22 -1.02 19.30 1.68
C LYS A 22 0.18 18.43 2.06
N GLU A 23 0.50 18.44 3.34
CA GLU A 23 1.50 17.56 3.97
C GLU A 23 0.94 17.03 5.29
N PRO A 24 1.47 15.92 5.82
CA PRO A 24 0.99 15.40 7.09
C PRO A 24 1.38 16.34 8.23
N ASP A 25 0.46 16.53 9.16
CA ASP A 25 0.69 17.25 10.41
C ASP A 25 1.33 16.31 11.43
N LEU A 26 2.58 15.95 11.16
CA LEU A 26 3.44 15.16 12.05
C LEU A 26 4.30 16.08 12.92
N PRO A 27 4.72 15.63 14.11
CA PRO A 27 5.68 16.35 14.95
C PRO A 27 7.03 16.56 14.27
N ASP A 28 7.74 17.64 14.64
CA ASP A 28 9.02 18.03 14.03
C ASP A 28 10.16 17.01 14.22
N PHE A 29 10.02 16.07 15.17
CA PHE A 29 11.01 15.00 15.37
C PHE A 29 10.88 13.87 14.34
N VAL A 30 9.79 13.80 13.57
CA VAL A 30 9.61 12.81 12.50
C VAL A 30 10.32 13.32 11.24
N GLU A 31 11.51 12.80 10.98
CA GLU A 31 12.31 13.19 9.82
C GLU A 31 11.85 12.50 8.53
N ASP A 32 11.49 11.22 8.63
CA ASP A 32 11.10 10.37 7.50
C ASP A 32 9.74 9.68 7.77
N TYR A 33 8.91 9.59 6.73
CA TYR A 33 7.61 8.93 6.79
C TYR A 33 7.21 8.31 5.44
N VAL A 34 6.41 7.25 5.50
CA VAL A 34 5.76 6.62 4.35
C VAL A 34 4.24 6.70 4.54
N CYS A 35 3.53 7.18 3.52
CA CYS A 35 2.08 7.21 3.53
C CYS A 35 1.53 5.81 3.21
N ILE A 36 0.93 5.15 4.20
CA ILE A 36 0.38 3.80 4.05
C ILE A 36 -1.03 3.84 3.45
N TRP A 37 -1.86 4.78 3.91
CA TRP A 37 -3.21 4.96 3.38
C TRP A 37 -3.58 6.43 3.38
N SER A 38 -4.21 6.89 2.31
CA SER A 38 -4.78 8.22 2.24
C SER A 38 -6.08 8.24 1.43
N ASN A 39 -6.96 9.18 1.76
CA ASN A 39 -8.08 9.55 0.90
C ASN A 39 -8.21 11.07 0.97
N TRP A 40 -8.25 11.75 -0.17
CA TRP A 40 -8.30 13.22 -0.24
C TRP A 40 -9.56 13.82 0.39
N ASP A 41 -10.64 13.03 0.48
CA ASP A 41 -11.88 13.41 1.17
C ASP A 41 -11.82 13.17 2.69
N CYS A 42 -10.74 12.54 3.17
CA CYS A 42 -10.50 12.29 4.58
C CYS A 42 -9.54 13.35 5.16
N PRO A 43 -9.84 13.94 6.33
CA PRO A 43 -8.94 14.93 6.93
C PRO A 43 -7.66 14.30 7.51
N TRP A 44 -7.56 12.98 7.56
CA TRP A 44 -6.43 12.24 8.09
C TRP A 44 -6.03 11.08 7.17
N ALA A 45 -4.83 10.56 7.40
CA ALA A 45 -4.22 9.44 6.71
C ALA A 45 -3.44 8.57 7.71
N ILE A 46 -2.98 7.40 7.28
CA ILE A 46 -2.09 6.54 8.07
C ILE A 46 -0.67 6.65 7.50
N PHE A 47 0.28 6.84 8.40
CA PHE A 47 1.70 6.94 8.09
C PHE A 47 2.47 5.91 8.89
N GLU A 48 3.46 5.32 8.24
CA GLU A 48 4.60 4.66 8.86
C GLU A 48 5.66 5.72 9.12
N VAL A 49 6.16 5.79 10.34
CA VAL A 49 7.17 6.77 10.77
C VAL A 49 8.30 6.08 11.52
N GLU A 50 9.52 6.56 11.33
CA GLU A 50 10.71 6.09 12.06
C GLU A 50 11.00 7.07 13.21
N VAL A 51 11.04 6.56 14.44
CA VAL A 51 11.25 7.36 15.66
C VAL A 51 12.16 6.62 16.64
N ASP A 52 12.93 7.34 17.46
CA ASP A 52 13.75 6.73 18.51
C ASP A 52 12.88 6.07 19.60
N GLU A 53 11.86 6.81 20.07
CA GLU A 53 10.84 6.32 21.00
C GLU A 53 9.47 6.91 20.62
N PRO A 54 8.36 6.15 20.68
CA PRO A 54 7.04 6.67 20.37
C PRO A 54 6.61 7.75 21.38
N GLU A 55 6.47 8.99 20.91
CA GLU A 55 6.04 10.13 21.74
C GLU A 55 4.49 10.24 21.82
N PRO A 56 3.94 10.76 22.95
CA PRO A 56 2.48 10.86 23.16
C PRO A 56 1.76 11.81 22.18
N GLU A 57 2.48 12.64 21.44
CA GLU A 57 2.00 13.50 20.36
C GLU A 57 1.51 12.69 19.15
N LEU A 58 2.02 11.47 18.95
CA LEU A 58 1.56 10.57 17.88
C LEU A 58 0.22 9.93 18.25
N THR A 59 -0.74 10.00 17.32
CA THR A 59 -1.96 9.20 17.45
C THR A 59 -1.73 7.82 16.82
N LEU A 60 -1.18 6.88 17.58
CA LEU A 60 -0.89 5.53 17.10
C LEU A 60 -2.17 4.80 16.62
N VAL A 61 -1.99 3.89 15.66
CA VAL A 61 -3.02 2.90 15.30
C VAL A 61 -3.19 1.88 16.43
N SER A 62 -4.19 1.00 16.34
CA SER A 62 -4.30 -0.11 17.28
C SER A 62 -3.15 -1.12 17.14
N GLU A 63 -2.77 -1.80 18.23
CA GLU A 63 -1.77 -2.87 18.21
C GLU A 63 -2.13 -4.00 17.22
N ASP A 64 -3.43 -4.27 17.05
CA ASP A 64 -3.95 -5.24 16.09
C ASP A 64 -3.67 -4.81 14.65
N LEU A 65 -3.89 -3.52 14.33
CA LEU A 65 -3.63 -2.98 13.00
C LEU A 65 -2.13 -2.91 12.72
N GLU A 66 -1.32 -2.45 13.68
CA GLU A 66 0.15 -2.43 13.60
C GLU A 66 0.70 -3.83 13.27
N THR A 67 0.29 -4.86 14.02
CA THR A 67 0.72 -6.25 13.78
C THR A 67 0.36 -6.73 12.36
N LEU A 68 -0.80 -6.33 11.84
CA LEU A 68 -1.24 -6.69 10.49
C LEU A 68 -0.48 -5.92 9.41
N LEU A 69 -0.17 -4.65 9.63
CA LEU A 69 0.64 -3.82 8.73
C LEU A 69 2.05 -4.38 8.61
N ASP A 70 2.70 -4.72 9.73
CA ASP A 70 4.02 -5.37 9.73
C ASP A 70 4.00 -6.70 8.97
N SER A 71 2.96 -7.50 9.19
CA SER A 71 2.78 -8.75 8.46
C SER A 71 2.59 -8.49 6.95
N ALA A 72 1.89 -7.42 6.58
CA ALA A 72 1.61 -7.06 5.20
C ALA A 72 2.81 -6.43 4.49
N GLN A 73 3.76 -5.82 5.19
CA GLN A 73 5.03 -5.38 4.58
C GLN A 73 5.79 -6.54 3.92
N SER A 74 5.73 -7.73 4.53
CA SER A 74 6.34 -8.95 3.98
C SER A 74 5.57 -9.53 2.78
N TYR A 75 4.36 -9.03 2.51
CA TYR A 75 3.53 -9.44 1.38
C TYR A 75 2.78 -8.22 0.78
N PRO A 76 3.50 -7.35 0.04
CA PRO A 76 3.00 -6.08 -0.47
C PRO A 76 1.62 -6.11 -1.17
N PRO A 77 1.25 -7.17 -1.93
CA PRO A 77 -0.09 -7.24 -2.51
C PRO A 77 -1.23 -7.14 -1.51
N ALA A 78 -1.08 -7.69 -0.30
CA ALA A 78 -2.14 -7.60 0.69
C ALA A 78 -2.38 -6.16 1.15
N LEU A 79 -1.30 -5.40 1.37
CA LEU A 79 -1.40 -4.00 1.75
C LEU A 79 -1.98 -3.15 0.62
N ALA A 80 -1.44 -3.29 -0.59
CA ALA A 80 -1.89 -2.52 -1.75
C ALA A 80 -3.37 -2.75 -2.08
N LEU A 81 -3.82 -4.01 -2.06
CA LEU A 81 -5.23 -4.34 -2.30
C LEU A 81 -6.15 -3.86 -1.17
N ALA A 82 -5.69 -3.92 0.08
CA ALA A 82 -6.45 -3.39 1.20
C ALA A 82 -6.61 -1.87 1.12
N VAL A 83 -5.53 -1.15 0.80
CA VAL A 83 -5.53 0.29 0.58
C VAL A 83 -6.48 0.65 -0.56
N TYR A 84 -6.36 -0.02 -1.71
CA TYR A 84 -7.22 0.20 -2.87
C TYR A 84 -8.71 -0.04 -2.57
N GLU A 85 -9.05 -1.07 -1.80
CA GLU A 85 -10.43 -1.36 -1.39
C GLU A 85 -10.97 -0.24 -0.47
N LEU A 86 -10.15 0.21 0.49
CA LEU A 86 -10.53 1.24 1.47
C LEU A 86 -10.59 2.65 0.87
N GLU A 87 -9.81 2.94 -0.17
CA GLU A 87 -9.88 4.23 -0.88
C GLU A 87 -11.22 4.47 -1.57
N GLN A 88 -11.98 3.42 -1.88
CA GLN A 88 -13.32 3.53 -2.48
C GLN A 88 -14.38 3.99 -1.47
N GLU A 89 -14.04 4.07 -0.19
CA GLU A 89 -14.96 4.44 0.89
C GLU A 89 -14.39 5.63 1.68
N THR A 90 -15.25 6.56 2.10
CA THR A 90 -14.85 7.63 3.02
C THR A 90 -15.14 7.18 4.45
N PRO A 91 -14.12 6.98 5.30
CA PRO A 91 -14.35 6.49 6.66
C PRO A 91 -15.03 7.54 7.53
N ALA A 92 -15.98 7.11 8.36
CA ALA A 92 -16.69 8.03 9.26
C ALA A 92 -15.79 8.54 10.41
N ASN A 93 -14.88 7.71 10.92
CA ASN A 93 -13.94 8.04 11.99
C ASN A 93 -12.78 7.03 12.04
N ARG A 94 -11.69 7.41 12.74
CA ARG A 94 -10.45 6.61 12.85
C ARG A 94 -10.66 5.23 13.49
N SER A 95 -11.46 5.14 14.56
CA SER A 95 -11.68 3.85 15.26
C SER A 95 -12.45 2.84 14.41
N GLY A 96 -13.51 3.29 13.72
CA GLY A 96 -14.24 2.43 12.78
C GLY A 96 -13.38 2.05 11.57
N PHE A 97 -12.53 2.97 11.10
CA PHE A 97 -11.59 2.69 10.04
C PHE A 97 -10.54 1.66 10.43
N ASP A 98 -9.95 1.77 11.62
CA ASP A 98 -8.92 0.86 12.14
C ASP A 98 -9.43 -0.58 12.16
N VAL A 99 -10.65 -0.79 12.71
CA VAL A 99 -11.33 -2.10 12.70
C VAL A 99 -11.61 -2.59 11.29
N HIS A 100 -12.04 -1.70 10.39
CA HIS A 100 -12.33 -2.08 9.01
C HIS A 100 -11.06 -2.46 8.25
N PHE A 101 -9.97 -1.70 8.41
CA PHE A 101 -8.68 -1.97 7.80
C PHE A 101 -8.12 -3.31 8.29
N CYS A 102 -8.22 -3.60 9.59
CA CYS A 102 -7.87 -4.90 10.13
C CYS A 102 -8.62 -6.05 9.42
N ALA A 103 -9.92 -5.90 9.21
CA ALA A 103 -10.73 -6.92 8.55
C ALA A 103 -10.31 -7.13 7.08
N VAL A 104 -10.05 -6.05 6.35
CA VAL A 104 -9.62 -6.09 4.95
C VAL A 104 -8.21 -6.68 4.82
N LEU A 105 -7.26 -6.30 5.67
CA LEU A 105 -5.91 -6.88 5.69
C LEU A 105 -5.93 -8.37 5.99
N ARG A 106 -6.69 -8.80 7.01
CA ARG A 106 -6.83 -10.24 7.33
C ARG A 106 -7.36 -11.03 6.15
N LYS A 107 -8.39 -10.52 5.45
CA LYS A 107 -8.94 -11.13 4.23
C LYS A 107 -7.85 -11.38 3.19
N TYR A 108 -6.96 -10.42 2.92
CA TYR A 108 -5.89 -10.60 1.92
C TYR A 108 -4.73 -11.47 2.42
N LEU A 109 -4.31 -11.30 3.68
CA LEU A 109 -3.22 -12.07 4.29
C LEU A 109 -3.57 -13.57 4.42
N GLU A 110 -4.80 -13.90 4.81
CA GLU A 110 -5.27 -15.28 4.95
C GLU A 110 -5.36 -16.00 3.58
N ASN A 111 -5.65 -15.26 2.52
CA ASN A 111 -5.78 -15.80 1.17
C ASN A 111 -4.48 -15.80 0.37
N GLN A 112 -3.35 -15.35 0.93
CA GLN A 112 -2.06 -15.24 0.22
C GLN A 112 -1.64 -16.54 -0.49
N SER A 113 -1.87 -17.69 0.16
CA SER A 113 -1.45 -19.00 -0.34
C SER A 113 -2.19 -19.44 -1.60
N ARG A 114 -3.35 -18.84 -1.86
CA ARG A 114 -4.23 -19.13 -3.00
C ARG A 114 -4.23 -18.01 -4.03
N ALA A 115 -3.64 -16.86 -3.70
CA ALA A 115 -3.63 -15.70 -4.57
C ALA A 115 -2.82 -15.98 -5.86
N PRO A 116 -3.27 -15.46 -7.01
CA PRO A 116 -2.54 -15.60 -8.26
C PRO A 116 -1.32 -14.67 -8.36
N TYR A 117 -1.10 -13.82 -7.35
CA TYR A 117 -0.08 -12.78 -7.37
C TYR A 117 1.33 -13.38 -7.42
N MET A 118 2.22 -12.73 -8.16
CA MET A 118 3.59 -13.22 -8.32
C MET A 118 4.57 -12.11 -8.70
N LEU A 119 5.84 -12.35 -8.42
CA LEU A 119 6.92 -11.49 -8.89
C LEU A 119 7.16 -11.68 -10.39
N ILE A 120 7.22 -10.57 -11.11
CA ILE A 120 7.63 -10.51 -12.52
C ILE A 120 8.68 -9.43 -12.71
N GLU A 121 9.63 -9.68 -13.62
CA GLU A 121 10.71 -8.74 -13.91
C GLU A 121 10.25 -7.67 -14.91
N SER A 122 10.53 -6.40 -14.63
CA SER A 122 10.33 -5.29 -15.57
C SER A 122 11.37 -5.29 -16.69
N LYS A 123 10.94 -5.00 -17.92
CA LYS A 123 11.80 -4.81 -19.09
C LYS A 123 12.06 -3.35 -19.42
N GLU A 124 11.27 -2.43 -18.87
CA GLU A 124 11.33 -1.01 -19.22
C GLU A 124 11.53 -0.13 -17.98
N ASP A 125 12.01 1.07 -18.24
CA ASP A 125 12.05 2.13 -17.24
C ASP A 125 10.80 3.00 -17.40
N GLU A 126 10.10 3.23 -16.29
CA GLU A 126 9.11 4.29 -16.17
C GLU A 126 9.57 5.28 -15.11
N GLN A 127 9.67 6.55 -15.50
CA GLN A 127 10.25 7.57 -14.66
C GLN A 127 9.49 7.69 -13.33
N GLY A 128 10.17 7.33 -12.24
CA GLY A 128 9.68 7.49 -10.88
C GLY A 128 8.99 6.26 -10.27
N TYR A 129 8.67 5.23 -11.07
CA TYR A 129 7.82 4.12 -10.59
C TYR A 129 8.39 2.74 -10.93
N LEU A 130 9.01 2.54 -12.09
CA LEU A 130 9.44 1.22 -12.54
C LEU A 130 10.87 1.27 -13.08
N ARG A 131 11.74 0.37 -12.63
CA ARG A 131 13.11 0.25 -13.16
C ARG A 131 13.28 -1.04 -13.94
N ARG A 132 14.01 -0.99 -15.05
CA ARG A 132 14.35 -2.18 -15.83
C ARG A 132 15.15 -3.17 -14.97
N GLY A 133 14.75 -4.44 -15.01
CA GLY A 133 15.36 -5.54 -14.25
C GLY A 133 14.85 -5.67 -12.81
N GLU A 134 13.98 -4.75 -12.37
CA GLU A 134 13.32 -4.83 -11.07
C GLU A 134 12.25 -5.94 -11.06
N PHE A 135 12.08 -6.62 -9.93
CA PHE A 135 11.01 -7.60 -9.74
C PHE A 135 9.88 -6.96 -8.95
N VAL A 136 8.71 -6.83 -9.58
CA VAL A 136 7.52 -6.25 -8.96
C VAL A 136 6.43 -7.30 -8.78
N TRP A 137 5.55 -7.10 -7.80
CA TRP A 137 4.39 -7.96 -7.60
C TRP A 137 3.31 -7.64 -8.63
N ALA A 138 3.09 -8.54 -9.58
CA ALA A 138 1.92 -8.49 -10.45
C ALA A 138 0.72 -9.14 -9.77
N ILE A 139 -0.41 -8.45 -9.82
CA ILE A 139 -1.64 -8.85 -9.15
C ILE A 139 -2.74 -9.26 -10.12
N ARG A 140 -2.76 -8.72 -11.34
CA ARG A 140 -3.81 -8.98 -12.32
C ARG A 140 -3.36 -8.69 -13.75
N TYR A 141 -3.89 -9.44 -14.71
CA TYR A 141 -3.80 -9.15 -16.13
C TYR A 141 -5.18 -8.81 -16.71
N PHE A 142 -5.24 -7.80 -17.58
CA PHE A 142 -6.44 -7.37 -18.30
C PHE A 142 -6.32 -7.72 -19.78
N PRO A 143 -7.01 -8.78 -20.26
CA PRO A 143 -6.92 -9.20 -21.65
C PRO A 143 -7.42 -8.16 -22.66
N GLU A 144 -8.38 -7.31 -22.26
CA GLU A 144 -8.98 -6.32 -23.16
C GLU A 144 -8.02 -5.20 -23.52
N THR A 145 -7.14 -4.82 -22.58
CA THR A 145 -6.16 -3.73 -22.76
C THR A 145 -4.72 -4.23 -22.91
N ASN A 146 -4.48 -5.53 -22.70
CA ASN A 146 -3.14 -6.13 -22.66
C ASN A 146 -2.23 -5.44 -21.63
N GLU A 147 -2.76 -5.30 -20.42
CA GLU A 147 -2.11 -4.60 -19.31
C GLU A 147 -1.99 -5.51 -18.08
N ILE A 148 -0.98 -5.25 -17.26
CA ILE A 148 -0.75 -5.88 -15.96
C ILE A 148 -0.85 -4.82 -14.88
N SER A 149 -1.69 -5.06 -13.87
CA SER A 149 -1.60 -4.32 -12.61
C SER A 149 -0.51 -4.90 -11.73
N TRP A 150 0.25 -4.00 -11.10
CA TRP A 150 1.37 -4.33 -10.24
C TRP A 150 1.45 -3.38 -9.06
N VAL A 151 2.18 -3.80 -8.02
CA VAL A 151 2.33 -3.08 -6.75
C VAL A 151 3.70 -2.40 -6.70
N SER A 152 3.70 -1.09 -6.44
CA SER A 152 4.91 -0.28 -6.25
C SER A 152 5.50 -0.40 -4.84
N GLU A 153 6.69 0.19 -4.65
CA GLU A 153 7.38 0.24 -3.35
C GLU A 153 6.57 0.96 -2.27
N ASP A 154 5.75 1.95 -2.64
CA ASP A 154 4.83 2.69 -1.76
C ASP A 154 3.42 2.06 -1.67
N PHE A 155 3.29 0.78 -2.02
CA PHE A 155 2.06 -0.02 -1.95
C PHE A 155 0.89 0.52 -2.78
N GLN A 156 1.16 1.33 -3.79
CA GLN A 156 0.16 1.78 -4.76
C GLN A 156 0.00 0.75 -5.89
N ILE A 157 -1.18 0.74 -6.52
CA ILE A 157 -1.47 -0.14 -7.66
C ILE A 157 -1.37 0.66 -8.95
N TYR A 158 -0.41 0.29 -9.78
CA TYR A 158 -0.22 0.84 -11.13
C TYR A 158 -0.59 -0.19 -12.19
N THR A 159 -0.68 0.27 -13.44
CA THR A 159 -1.03 -0.57 -14.58
C THR A 159 -0.18 -0.20 -15.79
N ASN A 160 0.52 -1.18 -16.35
CA ASN A 160 1.43 -1.02 -17.49
C ASN A 160 1.15 -2.07 -18.55
N SER A 161 1.69 -1.89 -19.75
CA SER A 161 1.49 -2.86 -20.83
C SER A 161 2.17 -4.19 -20.47
N ALA A 162 1.54 -5.32 -20.74
CA ALA A 162 2.13 -6.63 -20.47
C ALA A 162 3.47 -6.87 -21.19
N LYS A 163 3.72 -6.16 -22.30
CA LYS A 163 4.99 -6.19 -23.03
C LYS A 163 6.16 -5.61 -22.21
N ASP A 164 5.86 -4.74 -21.25
CA ASP A 164 6.83 -4.06 -20.40
C ASP A 164 7.36 -5.00 -19.30
N PHE A 165 6.85 -6.23 -19.22
CA PHE A 165 7.26 -7.24 -18.27
C PHE A 165 7.76 -8.53 -18.91
N ASN A 166 8.61 -9.25 -18.17
CA ASN A 166 9.05 -10.59 -18.49
C ASN A 166 8.03 -11.64 -18.00
N VAL A 167 6.93 -11.73 -18.73
CA VAL A 167 5.81 -12.63 -18.43
C VAL A 167 5.59 -13.62 -19.57
N ASN A 168 5.28 -14.87 -19.23
CA ASN A 168 4.93 -15.93 -20.19
C ASN A 168 3.43 -16.27 -20.16
N ASP A 169 2.97 -17.09 -21.11
CA ASP A 169 1.55 -17.47 -21.25
C ASP A 169 0.96 -18.17 -20.01
N GLU A 170 1.76 -18.93 -19.26
CA GLU A 170 1.30 -19.60 -18.03
C GLU A 170 1.07 -18.58 -16.92
N GLN A 171 2.00 -17.63 -16.75
CA GLN A 171 1.86 -16.52 -15.80
C GLN A 171 0.70 -15.62 -16.17
N ILE A 172 0.51 -15.30 -17.46
CA ILE A 172 -0.66 -14.55 -17.94
C ILE A 172 -1.94 -15.29 -17.57
N LYS A 173 -2.05 -16.60 -17.84
CA LYS A 173 -3.24 -17.38 -17.49
C LYS A 173 -3.54 -17.35 -15.99
N ARG A 174 -2.50 -17.42 -15.15
CA ARG A 174 -2.65 -17.31 -13.70
C ARG A 174 -3.16 -15.93 -13.28
N LEU A 175 -2.60 -14.86 -13.84
CA LEU A 175 -2.96 -13.46 -13.54
C LEU A 175 -4.30 -13.02 -14.16
N THR A 176 -4.76 -13.69 -15.22
CA THR A 176 -6.06 -13.41 -15.86
C THR A 176 -7.24 -13.87 -15.01
N TYR A 177 -6.99 -14.82 -14.10
CA TYR A 177 -8.05 -15.47 -13.34
C TYR A 177 -8.63 -14.51 -12.29
N ASP A 178 -9.74 -13.83 -12.59
CA ASP A 178 -10.83 -13.71 -11.62
C ASP A 178 -12.20 -13.24 -12.18
N LYS A 179 -13.26 -13.93 -11.74
CA LYS A 179 -14.68 -13.52 -11.56
C LYS A 179 -15.63 -14.74 -11.59
N SER A 180 -15.77 -15.48 -10.48
CA SER A 180 -17.06 -16.15 -10.15
C SER A 180 -17.20 -16.83 -8.77
N GLU A 181 -16.27 -16.78 -7.81
CA GLU A 181 -16.53 -17.37 -6.48
C GLU A 181 -15.97 -16.53 -5.31
N ASN A 182 -16.76 -15.54 -4.88
CA ASN A 182 -17.05 -15.22 -3.47
C ASN A 182 -18.30 -14.33 -3.40
#